data_AF-A0A970B152-F1
#
_entry.id   AF-A0A970B152-F1
#
_cell.length_a   1.000
_cell.length_b   1.000
_cell.length_c   1.000
_cell.angle_alpha   90.00
_cell.angle_beta   90.00
_cell.angle_gamma   90.00
#
_symmetry.space_group_name_H-M   'P 1'
#
loop_
_entity.id
_entity.type
_entity.pdbx_description
1 polymer ?
#
loop_
_entity_poly.entity_id
_entity_poly.type
_entity_poly.pdbx_seq_one_letter_code
_entity_poly.pdbx_strand_id
1 'polypeptide(L)' 'MTRYFPFVDTYSLRRKHFELGKHREAELRKLLPTPLYWIQPDRKVLWNITLLTDWLLHGDRPEHQRLIEQYLQTLPQAK' A
#
# COMPACT_ATOMS: atom_id res chain seq x y z
N MET A 1 5.50 -10.06 18.08
CA MET A 1 6.38 -9.37 17.12
C MET A 1 5.53 -8.38 16.34
N THR A 2 5.80 -7.08 16.44
CA THR A 2 5.06 -6.05 15.69
C THR A 2 5.38 -6.20 14.20
N ARG A 3 4.37 -6.43 13.36
CA ARG A 3 4.56 -6.46 11.91
C ARG A 3 4.96 -5.08 11.41
N TYR A 4 5.94 -5.05 10.50
CA TYR A 4 6.45 -3.83 9.89
C TYR A 4 5.71 -3.54 8.57
N PHE A 5 5.32 -2.28 8.38
CA PHE A 5 4.55 -1.81 7.22
C PHE A 5 5.33 -0.69 6.49
N PRO A 6 6.31 -1.04 5.62
CA PRO A 6 7.11 -0.07 4.92
C PRO A 6 6.32 0.68 3.86
N PHE A 7 6.52 2.01 3.85
CA PHE A 7 6.03 2.88 2.79
C PHE A 7 7.14 3.18 1.80
N VAL A 8 6.81 3.13 0.52
CA VAL A 8 7.70 3.58 -0.56
C VAL A 8 6.99 4.54 -1.48
N ASP A 9 7.74 5.42 -2.13
CA ASP A 9 7.19 6.30 -3.16
C ASP A 9 6.96 5.57 -4.49
N THR A 10 6.21 6.19 -5.39
CA THR A 10 5.94 5.67 -6.73
C THR A 10 7.21 5.41 -7.55
N TYR A 11 8.31 6.15 -7.32
CA TYR A 11 9.56 5.89 -8.01
C TYR A 11 10.16 4.55 -7.58
N SER A 12 10.26 4.34 -6.28
CA SER A 12 10.80 3.12 -5.66
C SER A 12 9.91 1.91 -5.96
N LEU A 13 8.58 2.06 -5.89
CA LEU A 13 7.63 1.02 -6.27
C LEU A 13 7.91 0.49 -7.69
N ARG A 14 8.01 1.40 -8.66
CA ARG A 14 8.22 1.05 -10.07
C ARG A 14 9.59 0.45 -10.34
N ARG A 15 10.65 0.97 -9.71
CA ARG A 15 12.02 0.58 -10.04
C ARG A 15 12.57 -0.58 -9.20
N LYS A 16 12.10 -0.73 -7.97
CA LYS A 16 12.71 -1.65 -6.98
C LYS A 16 11.82 -2.82 -6.59
N HIS A 17 10.50 -2.72 -6.77
CA HIS A 17 9.56 -3.74 -6.27
C HIS A 17 8.82 -4.49 -7.38
N PHE A 18 8.28 -3.79 -8.37
CA PHE A 18 7.36 -4.41 -9.34
C PHE A 18 7.71 -4.17 -10.82
N GLU A 19 8.81 -3.48 -11.13
CA GLU A 19 9.25 -3.14 -12.50
C GLU A 19 8.13 -2.53 -13.37
N LEU A 20 7.25 -1.73 -12.76
CA LEU A 20 6.03 -1.23 -13.41
C LEU A 20 6.31 -0.02 -14.31
N GLY A 21 5.75 -0.06 -15.52
CA GLY A 21 5.61 1.12 -16.37
C GLY A 21 4.66 2.16 -15.77
N LYS A 22 4.75 3.42 -16.25
CA LYS A 22 3.93 4.55 -15.75
C LYS A 22 2.42 4.31 -15.86
N HIS A 23 1.96 3.63 -16.91
CA HIS A 23 0.54 3.36 -17.14
C HIS A 23 -0.05 2.38 -16.12
N ARG A 24 0.69 1.32 -15.78
CA ARG A 24 0.24 0.32 -14.79
C ARG A 24 0.09 0.91 -13.39
N GLU A 25 0.90 1.90 -13.03
CA GLU A 25 0.74 2.60 -11.75
C GLU A 25 -0.59 3.36 -11.67
N ALA A 26 -0.96 4.06 -12.74
CA ALA A 26 -2.22 4.79 -12.78
C ALA A 26 -3.43 3.83 -12.72
N GLU A 27 -3.32 2.65 -13.33
CA GLU A 27 -4.33 1.60 -13.22
C GLU A 27 -4.40 1.03 -11.81
N LEU A 28 -3.27 0.75 -11.17
CA LEU A 28 -3.22 0.29 -9.77
C LEU A 28 -3.94 1.27 -8.84
N ARG A 29 -3.71 2.57 -8.97
CA ARG A 29 -4.42 3.57 -8.16
C ARG A 29 -5.94 3.62 -8.39
N LYS A 30 -6.41 3.22 -9.57
CA LYS A 30 -7.87 3.15 -9.84
C LYS A 30 -8.50 1.90 -9.26
N LEU A 31 -7.74 0.82 -9.12
CA LEU A 31 -8.23 -0.48 -8.71
C LEU A 31 -8.08 -0.73 -7.21
N LEU A 32 -7.09 -0.11 -6.57
CA LEU A 32 -6.72 -0.43 -5.20
C LEU A 32 -7.43 0.49 -4.20
N PRO A 33 -7.96 -0.06 -3.09
CA PRO A 33 -8.56 0.74 -2.04
C PRO A 33 -7.50 1.34 -1.09
N THR A 34 -7.88 2.42 -0.39
CA THR A 34 -7.18 2.84 0.84
C THR A 34 -7.34 1.73 1.90
N PRO A 35 -6.31 1.38 2.69
CA PRO A 35 -5.04 2.08 2.91
C PRO A 35 -3.81 1.47 2.22
N LEU A 36 -3.98 0.75 1.10
CA LEU A 36 -2.84 0.18 0.36
C LEU A 36 -1.88 1.25 -0.15
N TYR A 37 -2.39 2.47 -0.36
CA TYR A 37 -1.61 3.66 -0.60
C TYR A 37 -2.23 4.90 0.06
N TRP A 38 -1.44 5.94 0.20
CA TRP A 38 -1.83 7.26 0.67
C TRP A 38 -1.38 8.34 -0.30
N ILE A 39 -2.19 9.38 -0.46
CA ILE A 39 -1.81 10.58 -1.20
C ILE A 39 -1.57 11.67 -0.17
N GLN A 40 -0.32 12.12 -0.08
CA GLN A 40 0.08 13.22 0.77
C GLN A 40 -0.41 14.57 0.18
N PRO A 41 -0.52 15.64 1.01
CA PRO A 41 -1.00 16.94 0.55
C PRO A 41 -0.18 17.56 -0.60
N ASP A 42 1.10 17.24 -0.70
CA ASP A 42 2.01 17.63 -1.80
C ASP A 42 1.81 16.78 -3.08
N ARG A 43 0.75 15.97 -3.13
CA ARG A 43 0.43 15.00 -4.20
C ARG A 43 1.43 13.84 -4.31
N LYS A 44 2.30 13.65 -3.31
CA LYS A 44 3.16 12.46 -3.27
C LYS A 44 2.36 11.23 -2.89
N VAL A 45 2.52 10.15 -3.65
CA VAL A 45 1.86 8.86 -3.35
C VAL A 45 2.84 7.97 -2.60
N LEU A 46 2.38 7.44 -1.46
CA LEU A 46 3.09 6.47 -0.63
C LEU A 46 2.36 5.14 -0.66
N TRP A 47 3.08 4.07 -0.95
CA TRP A 47 2.54 2.71 -1.11
C TRP A 47 2.98 1.85 0.06
N ASN A 48 2.03 1.23 0.75
CA ASN A 48 2.33 0.26 1.79
C ASN A 48 2.69 -1.07 1.13
N ILE A 49 3.99 -1.41 1.07
CA ILE A 49 4.46 -2.58 0.32
C ILE A 49 3.89 -3.88 0.86
N THR A 50 3.75 -4.00 2.17
CA THR A 50 3.23 -5.23 2.79
C THR A 50 1.78 -5.46 2.38
N LEU A 51 0.93 -4.43 2.50
CA LEU A 51 -0.48 -4.54 2.09
C LEU A 51 -0.61 -4.73 0.57
N LEU A 52 0.13 -3.95 -0.21
CA LEU A 52 0.06 -4.00 -1.65
C LEU A 52 0.48 -5.38 -2.19
N THR A 53 1.56 -5.96 -1.67
CA THR A 53 2.04 -7.27 -2.11
C THR A 53 1.03 -8.36 -1.77
N ASP A 54 0.49 -8.34 -0.55
CA ASP A 54 -0.51 -9.31 -0.12
C ASP A 54 -1.77 -9.25 -1.01
N TRP A 55 -2.27 -8.04 -1.30
CA TRP A 55 -3.41 -7.84 -2.20
C TRP A 55 -3.13 -8.31 -3.64
N LEU A 56 -1.94 -8.02 -4.18
CA LEU A 56 -1.61 -8.43 -5.55
C LEU A 56 -1.48 -9.96 -5.69
N LEU A 57 -1.02 -10.64 -4.63
CA LEU A 57 -0.85 -12.09 -4.63
C LEU A 57 -2.14 -12.85 -4.29
N HIS A 58 -2.97 -12.28 -3.43
CA HIS A 58 -4.10 -12.99 -2.82
C HIS A 58 -5.45 -12.32 -3.09
N GLY A 59 -5.47 -11.02 -3.37
CA GLY A 59 -6.69 -10.23 -3.55
C GLY A 59 -7.37 -9.89 -2.22
N ASP A 60 -8.65 -9.55 -2.31
CA ASP A 60 -9.47 -9.24 -1.14
C ASP A 60 -9.88 -10.51 -0.40
N ARG A 61 -9.19 -10.83 0.69
CA ARG A 61 -9.47 -12.00 1.53
C ARG A 61 -9.59 -11.60 3.00
N PRO A 62 -10.25 -12.41 3.84
CA PRO A 62 -10.31 -12.16 5.28
C PRO A 62 -8.93 -11.95 5.93
N GLU A 63 -7.90 -12.65 5.45
CA GLU A 63 -6.52 -12.48 5.92
C GLU A 63 -5.96 -11.11 5.57
N HIS A 64 -6.27 -10.60 4.37
CA HIS A 64 -5.89 -9.26 3.95
C HIS A 64 -6.57 -8.20 4.81
N GLN A 65 -7.86 -8.37 5.10
CA GLN A 65 -8.61 -7.46 5.97
C GLN A 65 -8.01 -7.42 7.38
N ARG A 66 -7.63 -8.56 7.96
CA ARG A 66 -6.91 -8.61 9.24
C ARG A 66 -5.55 -7.92 9.17
N LEU A 67 -4.85 -8.00 8.04
CA LEU A 67 -3.58 -7.32 7.84
C LEU A 67 -3.77 -5.79 7.78
N ILE A 68 -4.84 -5.32 7.13
CA ILE A 68 -5.25 -3.91 7.16
C ILE A 68 -5.56 -3.48 8.59
N GLU A 69 -6.37 -4.24 9.34
CA GLU A 69 -6.69 -3.93 10.74
C GLU A 69 -5.43 -3.80 11.60
N GLN A 70 -4.49 -4.74 11.46
CA GLN A 70 -3.19 -4.68 12.14
C GLN A 70 -2.42 -3.41 11.78
N TYR A 71 -2.39 -3.04 10.51
CA TYR A 71 -1.77 -1.80 10.07
C TYR A 71 -2.45 -0.57 10.69
N LEU A 72 -3.78 -0.51 10.68
CA LEU A 72 -4.53 0.62 11.25
C LEU A 72 -4.27 0.77 12.75
N GLN A 73 -4.06 -0.33 13.47
CA GLN A 73 -3.66 -0.30 14.88
C GLN A 73 -2.25 0.28 15.12
N THR A 74 -1.37 0.27 14.11
CA THR A 74 -0.04 0.91 14.20
C THR A 74 -0.08 2.41 13.98
N LEU A 75 -1.18 2.95 13.45
CA LEU A 75 -1.31 4.38 13.21
C LEU A 75 -1.52 5.13 14.53
N PRO A 76 -0.93 6.33 14.68
CA PRO A 76 -1.22 7.16 15.82
C PRO A 76 -2.72 7.48 15.81
N GLN A 77 -3.42 7.09 16.88
CA GLN A 77 -4.84 7.42 17.03
C GLN A 77 -4.96 8.94 17.06
N ALA A 78 -5.71 9.49 16.10
CA ALA A 78 -6.03 10.92 16.11
C ALA A 78 -6.72 11.22 17.45
N LYS A 79 -6.09 12.06 18.26
CA LYS A 79 -6.66 12.60 19.50
C LYS A 79 -7.73 13.62 19.18
#